data_AF-D5AHY9-F1
#
_entry.id   AF-D5AHY9-F1
#
_cell.length_a   1.000
_cell.length_b   1.000
_cell.length_c   1.000
_cell.angle_alpha   90.00
_cell.angle_beta   90.00
_cell.angle_gamma   90.00
#
_symmetry.space_group_name_H-M   'P 1'
#
loop_
_entity.id
_entity.type
_entity.pdbx_description
1 polymer ?
#
loop_
_entity_poly.entity_id
_entity_poly.type
_entity_poly.pdbx_seq_one_letter_code
_entity_poly.pdbx_strand_id
1 'polypeptide(L)' 'MSIFTTILASIVAIEHLYIMYLETFATHSDSTSRVFNMEKEELQRKSVTALFKNQGIYNGLLAVFLFYGILLVI' A
#
# COMPACT_ATOMS: atom_id res chain seq x y z
N MET A 1 22.89 -7.29 5.05
CA MET A 1 21.83 -7.36 6.08
C MET A 1 21.81 -8.73 6.73
N SER A 2 21.25 -8.87 7.94
CA SER A 2 20.91 -10.20 8.45
C SER A 2 19.75 -10.79 7.64
N ILE A 3 19.70 -12.12 7.51
CA ILE A 3 18.57 -12.81 6.88
C ILE A 3 17.22 -12.39 7.48
N PHE A 4 17.21 -12.14 8.79
CA PHE A 4 16.05 -11.66 9.52
C PHE A 4 15.58 -10.30 9.02
N THR A 5 16.49 -9.34 8.85
CA THR A 5 16.14 -8.00 8.35
C THR A 5 15.65 -8.04 6.90
N THR A 6 16.23 -8.89 6.05
CA THR A 6 15.77 -9.06 4.66
C THR A 6 14.35 -9.61 4.60
N ILE A 7 14.03 -10.61 5.44
CA ILE A 7 12.67 -11.18 5.53
C ILE A 7 11.67 -10.11 5.98
N LEU A 8 11.96 -9.39 7.06
CA LEU A 8 11.06 -8.34 7.56
C LEU A 8 10.85 -7.22 6.53
N ALA A 9 11.93 -6.73 5.91
CA ALA A 9 11.82 -5.67 4.91
C ALA A 9 11.01 -6.12 3.68
N SER A 10 11.15 -7.39 3.27
CA SER A 10 10.38 -7.97 2.16
C SER A 10 8.89 -8.05 2.49
N ILE A 11 8.54 -8.44 3.72
CA ILE A 11 7.14 -8.47 4.19
C ILE A 11 6.55 -7.06 4.14
N VAL A 12 7.26 -6.06 4.67
CA VAL A 12 6.80 -4.66 4.67
C VAL A 12 6.64 -4.13 3.24
N ALA A 13 7.53 -4.47 2.31
CA ALA A 13 7.39 -4.07 0.91
C ALA A 13 6.14 -4.67 0.26
N ILE A 14 5.83 -5.94 0.55
CA ILE A 14 4.60 -6.61 0.08
C ILE A 14 3.35 -5.97 0.70
N GLU A 15 3.39 -5.60 1.99
CA GLU A 15 2.30 -4.90 2.66
C GLU A 15 1.97 -3.57 1.97
N HIS A 16 2.98 -2.78 1.61
CA HIS A 16 2.80 -1.52 0.86
C HIS A 16 2.16 -1.76 -0.51
N LEU A 17 2.52 -2.85 -1.22
CA LEU A 17 1.86 -3.20 -2.49
C LEU A 17 0.39 -3.59 -2.29
N TYR A 18 0.07 -4.33 -1.22
CA TYR A 18 -1.30 -4.69 -0.90
C TYR A 18 -2.15 -3.45 -0.55
N ILE A 19 -1.59 -2.54 0.26
CA ILE A 19 -2.22 -1.26 0.59
C ILE A 19 -2.43 -0.41 -0.66
N MET A 20 -1.41 -0.25 -1.51
CA MET A 20 -1.53 0.43 -2.81
C MET A 20 -2.67 -0.16 -3.64
N TYR A 21 -2.78 -1.49 -3.68
CA TYR A 21 -3.83 -2.17 -4.44
C TYR A 21 -5.23 -1.78 -3.95
N LEU A 22 -5.45 -1.83 -2.63
CA LEU A 22 -6.70 -1.43 -2.01
C LEU A 22 -7.02 0.05 -2.25
N GLU A 23 -6.02 0.92 -2.18
CA GLU A 23 -6.20 2.37 -2.31
C GLU A 23 -6.40 2.82 -3.77
N THR A 24 -5.74 2.18 -4.72
CA THR A 24 -5.69 2.64 -6.12
C THR A 24 -6.68 1.92 -7.04
N PHE A 25 -6.74 0.59 -6.93
CA PHE A 25 -7.50 -0.26 -7.86
C PHE A 25 -8.81 -0.75 -7.25
N ALA A 26 -8.80 -1.08 -5.96
CA ALA A 26 -9.97 -1.63 -5.25
C ALA A 26 -10.59 -0.65 -4.24
N THR A 27 -10.46 0.67 -4.46
CA THR A 27 -10.83 1.74 -3.50
C THR A 27 -12.24 1.63 -2.91
N HIS A 28 -13.20 1.09 -3.67
CA HIS A 28 -14.61 0.98 -3.25
C HIS A 28 -15.03 -0.43 -2.80
N SER A 29 -14.06 -1.33 -2.61
CA SER A 29 -14.32 -2.73 -2.24
C SER A 29 -14.69 -2.90 -0.76
N ASP A 30 -15.36 -4.02 -0.43
CA ASP A 30 -15.58 -4.42 0.97
C ASP A 30 -14.26 -4.59 1.74
N SER A 31 -13.21 -5.02 1.05
CA SER A 31 -11.90 -5.20 1.67
C SER A 31 -11.30 -3.85 2.08
N THR A 32 -11.38 -2.83 1.22
CA THR A 32 -10.89 -1.48 1.55
C THR A 32 -11.69 -0.87 2.69
N SER A 33 -13.03 -0.98 2.65
CA SER A 33 -13.90 -0.55 3.75
C SER A 33 -13.52 -1.18 5.09
N ARG A 34 -13.28 -2.50 5.10
CA ARG A 34 -12.87 -3.23 6.31
C ARG A 34 -11.46 -2.87 6.79
N VAL A 35 -10.48 -2.82 5.89
CA VAL A 35 -9.06 -2.58 6.24
C VAL A 35 -8.86 -1.16 6.77
N PHE A 36 -9.50 -0.17 6.15
CA PHE A 36 -9.40 1.23 6.55
C PHE A 36 -10.49 1.65 7.55
N ASN A 37 -11.39 0.74 7.91
CA ASN A 37 -12.51 0.99 8.83
C ASN A 37 -13.35 2.21 8.41
N MET A 38 -13.76 2.25 7.14
CA MET A 38 -14.54 3.34 6.53
C MET A 38 -15.79 2.79 5.86
N GLU A 39 -16.90 3.54 5.94
CA GLU A 39 -18.12 3.21 5.18
C GLU A 39 -17.86 3.29 3.67
N LYS A 40 -18.55 2.45 2.89
CA LYS A 40 -18.40 2.42 1.43
C LYS A 40 -18.85 3.73 0.80
N GLU A 41 -19.89 4.34 1.34
CA GLU A 41 -20.45 5.61 0.92
C GLU A 41 -19.41 6.73 1.04
N GLU A 42 -18.64 6.73 2.14
CA GLU A 42 -17.54 7.67 2.35
C GLU A 42 -16.41 7.43 1.35
N LEU A 43 -16.04 6.17 1.10
CA LEU A 43 -15.03 5.81 0.10
C LEU A 43 -15.43 6.24 -1.32
N GLN A 44 -16.73 6.37 -1.64
CA GLN A 44 -17.20 6.85 -2.95
C GLN A 44 -17.17 8.37 -3.12
N ARG A 45 -16.94 9.13 -2.04
CA ARG A 45 -16.78 10.59 -2.17
C ARG A 45 -15.56 10.89 -3.02
N LYS A 46 -15.75 11.69 -4.08
CA LYS A 46 -14.70 12.02 -5.07
C LYS A 46 -13.39 12.51 -4.42
N SER A 47 -13.47 13.31 -3.37
CA SER A 47 -12.28 13.80 -2.66
C SER A 47 -11.53 12.70 -1.91
N VAL A 48 -12.25 11.76 -1.28
CA VAL A 48 -11.69 10.59 -0.59
C VAL A 48 -11.06 9.64 -1.61
N THR A 49 -11.76 9.34 -2.71
CA THR A 49 -11.22 8.51 -3.80
C THR A 49 -9.92 9.07 -4.36
N ALA A 50 -9.88 10.39 -4.61
CA ALA A 50 -8.69 11.06 -5.12
C ALA A 50 -7.53 10.99 -4.10
N LEU A 51 -7.83 11.21 -2.81
CA LEU A 51 -6.85 11.09 -1.73
C LEU A 51 -6.28 9.67 -1.64
N PHE A 52 -7.13 8.65 -1.63
CA PHE A 52 -6.72 7.24 -1.60
C PHE A 52 -5.84 6.90 -2.79
N LYS A 53 -6.26 7.23 -4.01
CA LYS A 53 -5.43 6.97 -5.20
C LYS A 53 -4.07 7.67 -5.13
N ASN A 54 -4.01 8.88 -4.58
CA ASN A 54 -2.75 9.57 -4.36
C ASN A 54 -1.88 8.83 -3.32
N GLN A 55 -2.45 8.44 -2.17
CA GLN A 55 -1.76 7.64 -1.14
C GLN A 55 -1.26 6.29 -1.69
N GLY A 56 -2.06 5.64 -2.52
CA GLY A 56 -1.70 4.36 -3.13
C GLY A 56 -0.44 4.46 -3.99
N ILE A 57 -0.28 5.53 -4.78
CA ILE A 57 0.96 5.74 -5.54
C ILE A 57 2.17 5.92 -4.62
N TYR A 58 2.05 6.63 -3.50
CA TYR A 58 3.14 6.74 -2.52
C TYR A 58 3.49 5.38 -1.92
N ASN A 59 2.48 4.58 -1.53
CA ASN A 59 2.69 3.22 -1.04
C ASN A 59 3.42 2.35 -2.08
N GLY A 60 3.03 2.44 -3.36
CA GLY A 60 3.71 1.76 -4.46
C GLY A 60 5.18 2.16 -4.60
N LEU A 61 5.49 3.46 -4.53
CA LEU A 61 6.87 3.97 -4.59
C LEU A 61 7.70 3.51 -3.39
N LEU A 62 7.13 3.50 -2.18
CA LEU A 62 7.80 2.98 -0.99
C LEU A 62 8.15 1.49 -1.14
N ALA A 63 7.22 0.67 -1.67
CA ALA A 63 7.50 -0.73 -1.96
C ALA A 63 8.67 -0.88 -2.96
N VAL A 64 8.69 -0.09 -4.03
CA VAL A 64 9.79 -0.10 -5.02
C VAL A 64 11.12 0.27 -4.37
N PHE A 65 11.16 1.32 -3.54
CA PHE A 65 12.39 1.72 -2.86
C PHE A 65 12.84 0.71 -1.81
N LEU A 66 11.92 0.03 -1.13
CA LEU A 66 12.26 -1.07 -0.23
C LEU A 66 12.88 -2.25 -0.98
N PHE A 67 12.29 -2.68 -2.10
CA PHE A 67 12.89 -3.72 -2.94
C PHE A 67 14.24 -3.30 -3.51
N TYR A 68 14.37 -2.05 -3.96
CA TYR A 68 15.65 -1.50 -4.40
C TYR A 68 16.70 -1.56 -3.29
N GLY A 69 16.35 -1.15 -2.07
CA GLY A 69 17.24 -1.19 -0.90
C GLY A 69 17.66 -2.62 -0.52
N ILE A 70 16.75 -3.59 -0.65
CA ILE A 70 17.03 -5.01 -0.39
C ILE A 70 17.96 -5.61 -1.45
N LEU A 71 17.84 -5.21 -2.72
CA LEU A 71 18.52 -5.86 -3.86
C LEU A 71 19.84 -5.19 -4.29
N LEU A 72 19.94 -3.86 -4.18
CA LEU A 72 21.00 -3.09 -4.84
C LEU A 72 21.87 -2.24 -3.90
N VAL A 73 21.39 -1.92 -2.70
CA VAL A 73 22.15 -1.11 -1.74
C VAL A 73 22.91 -1.99 -0.75
N ILE A 74 22.55 -3.27 -0.60
CA ILE A 74 22.99 -4.15 0.49
C ILE A 74 23.34 -5.54 -0.01
#